data_AF-A0A6L7Z2P7-F1
#
_entry.id   AF-A0A6L7Z2P7-F1
#
_cell.length_a   1.000
_cell.length_b   1.000
_cell.length_c   1.000
_cell.angle_alpha   90.00
_cell.angle_beta   90.00
_cell.angle_gamma   90.00
#
_symmetry.space_group_name_H-M   'P 1'
#
loop_
_entity.id
_entity.type
_entity.pdbx_description
1 polymer ?
#
loop_
_entity_poly.entity_id
_entity_poly.type
_entity_poly.pdbx_seq_one_letter_code
_entity_poly.pdbx_strand_id
1 'polypeptide(L)' 'MSAQQPTQAVGRRKTSVARVLLRPGAGNWSINGRALDDYFPRPAHRVRIEEPFETAASEGSFDVQVRVRGGGLTGQADAI' A
#
# COMPACT_ATOMS: atom_id res chain seq x y z
N MET A 1 3.24 -5.90 -27.48
CA MET A 1 2.74 -5.29 -26.22
C MET A 1 3.55 -5.87 -25.08
N SER A 2 4.57 -5.13 -24.63
CA SER A 2 5.44 -5.54 -23.53
C SER A 2 4.58 -5.66 -22.27
N ALA A 3 4.52 -6.84 -21.66
CA ALA A 3 3.89 -6.97 -20.35
C ALA A 3 4.83 -6.32 -19.33
N GLN A 4 4.54 -5.09 -18.90
CA GLN A 4 5.21 -4.47 -17.76
C GLN A 4 5.03 -5.41 -16.56
N GLN A 5 6.14 -5.99 -16.08
CA GLN A 5 6.07 -6.83 -14.90
C GLN A 5 5.71 -5.97 -13.69
N PRO A 6 4.74 -6.41 -12.86
CA PRO A 6 4.38 -5.66 -11.68
C PRO A 6 5.53 -5.73 -10.67
N THR A 7 5.96 -4.59 -10.15
CA THR A 7 7.02 -4.52 -9.14
C THR A 7 6.47 -5.04 -7.81
N GLN A 8 7.14 -6.03 -7.22
CA GLN A 8 6.75 -6.60 -5.93
C GLN A 8 7.69 -6.12 -4.83
N ALA A 9 7.11 -5.65 -3.73
CA ALA A 9 7.81 -5.29 -2.51
C ALA A 9 7.17 -5.97 -1.30
N VAL A 10 7.95 -6.18 -0.24
CA VAL A 10 7.47 -6.78 1.01
C VAL A 10 7.88 -5.87 2.16
N GLY A 11 6.89 -5.36 2.89
CA GLY A 11 7.11 -4.60 4.12
C GLY A 11 6.74 -5.43 5.35
N ARG A 12 7.46 -5.22 6.44
CA ARG A 12 7.28 -5.96 7.70
C ARG A 12 7.41 -5.02 8.88
N ARG A 13 6.45 -5.05 9.80
CA ARG A 13 6.53 -4.29 11.06
C ARG A 13 5.94 -5.06 12.22
N LYS A 14 6.75 -5.28 13.27
CA LYS A 14 6.40 -6.13 14.42
C LYS A 14 5.97 -7.52 13.94
N THR A 15 4.68 -7.85 14.06
CA THR A 15 4.08 -9.12 13.62
C THR A 15 3.28 -8.99 12.32
N SER A 16 3.24 -7.80 11.71
CA SER A 16 2.51 -7.51 10.48
C SER A 16 3.42 -7.70 9.26
N VAL A 17 2.90 -8.38 8.25
CA VAL A 17 3.58 -8.59 6.97
C VAL A 17 2.67 -8.09 5.84
N ALA A 18 3.17 -7.11 5.09
CA ALA A 18 2.52 -6.54 3.92
C ALA A 18 3.28 -6.97 2.66
N ARG A 19 2.55 -7.45 1.66
CA ARG A 19 3.06 -7.69 0.30
C ARG A 19 2.41 -6.66 -0.61
N VAL A 20 3.23 -5.83 -1.23
CA VAL A 20 2.82 -4.72 -2.07
C VAL A 20 3.15 -5.07 -3.52
N LEU A 21 2.16 -4.91 -4.38
CA LEU A 21 2.28 -5.05 -5.82
C LEU A 21 2.04 -3.68 -6.44
N LEU A 22 3.07 -3.11 -7.06
CA LEU A 22 3.03 -1.83 -7.74
C LEU A 22 2.89 -2.07 -9.24
N ARG A 23 1.92 -1.40 -9.85
CA ARG A 23 1.73 -1.38 -11.31
C ARG A 23 1.65 0.07 -11.77
N PRO A 24 2.31 0.46 -12.87
CA PRO A 24 2.05 1.77 -13.46
C PRO A 24 0.55 1.91 -13.77
N GLY A 25 -0.08 2.98 -13.32
CA GLY A 25 -1.55 3.07 -13.30
C GLY A 25 -2.07 4.45 -12.91
N ALA A 26 -3.31 4.49 -12.39
CA ALA A 26 -4.05 5.72 -12.12
C ALA A 26 -4.09 6.10 -10.62
N GLY A 27 -3.28 5.46 -9.78
CA GLY A 27 -3.24 5.75 -8.35
C GLY A 27 -4.24 4.94 -7.52
N ASN A 28 -4.76 3.83 -8.03
CA ASN A 28 -5.77 3.06 -7.30
C ASN A 28 -5.16 2.26 -6.15
N TRP A 29 -5.77 2.35 -4.97
CA TRP A 29 -5.37 1.59 -3.79
C TRP A 29 -6.34 0.45 -3.48
N SER A 30 -5.79 -0.76 -3.33
CA SER A 30 -6.56 -1.94 -2.90
C SER A 30 -5.81 -2.69 -1.81
N ILE A 31 -6.32 -2.71 -0.59
CA ILE A 31 -5.79 -3.47 0.54
C ILE A 31 -6.70 -4.66 0.84
N ASN A 32 -6.19 -5.88 0.68
CA ASN A 32 -6.94 -7.12 0.89
C ASN A 32 -8.29 -7.17 0.14
N GLY A 33 -8.40 -6.46 -1.00
CA GLY A 33 -9.62 -6.37 -1.80
C GLY A 33 -10.61 -5.28 -1.37
N ARG A 34 -10.21 -4.37 -0.47
CA ARG A 34 -10.98 -3.19 -0.04
C ARG A 34 -10.23 -1.90 -0.39
N ALA A 35 -10.95 -0.78 -0.49
CA ALA A 35 -10.32 0.53 -0.67
C ALA A 35 -9.51 0.94 0.58
N LEU A 36 -8.53 1.83 0.39
CA LEU A 36 -7.72 2.39 1.47
C LEU A 36 -8.60 2.98 2.59
N ASP A 37 -9.61 3.73 2.18
CA ASP A 37 -10.50 4.43 3.09
C ASP A 37 -11.36 3.50 3.95
N ASP A 38 -11.82 2.39 3.35
CA ASP A 38 -12.63 1.37 4.03
C ASP A 38 -11.81 0.53 5.00
N TYR A 39 -10.55 0.25 4.66
CA TYR A 39 -9.68 -0.59 5.49
C TYR A 39 -9.05 0.21 6.64
N PHE A 40 -8.66 1.46 6.38
CA PHE A 40 -8.12 2.37 7.37
C PHE A 40 -9.04 3.59 7.52
N PRO A 41 -10.05 3.53 8.43
CA PRO A 41 -10.99 4.63 8.61
C PRO A 41 -10.35 5.87 9.28
N ARG A 42 -9.18 5.72 9.91
CA ARG A 42 -8.49 6.82 10.59
C ARG A 42 -7.56 7.55 9.61
N PRO A 43 -7.68 8.88 9.46
CA PRO A 43 -6.83 9.67 8.56
C PRO A 43 -5.34 9.54 8.87
N ALA A 44 -4.97 9.45 10.15
CA ALA A 44 -3.58 9.32 10.58
C ALA A 44 -2.87 8.08 10.01
N HIS A 45 -3.61 7.00 9.72
CA HIS A 45 -3.04 5.81 9.08
C HIS A 45 -2.88 6.00 7.56
N ARG A 46 -3.74 6.78 6.92
CA ARG A 46 -3.69 7.06 5.47
C ARG A 46 -2.50 7.94 5.13
N VAL A 47 -2.33 9.04 5.86
CA VAL A 47 -1.18 9.95 5.71
C VAL A 47 0.14 9.19 5.78
N ARG A 48 0.25 8.24 6.71
CA ARG A 48 1.48 7.45 6.87
C ARG A 48 1.75 6.46 5.73
N ILE A 49 0.70 6.00 5.06
CA ILE A 49 0.79 5.12 3.88
C ILE A 49 1.10 5.95 2.62
N GLU A 50 0.65 7.20 2.56
CA GLU A 50 0.82 8.12 1.44
C GLU A 50 2.17 8.88 1.50
N GLU A 51 2.70 9.16 2.69
CA GLU A 51 3.98 9.86 2.94
C GLU A 51 5.18 9.33 2.10
N PRO A 52 5.38 8.01 1.91
CA PRO A 52 6.44 7.49 1.05
C PRO A 52 6.25 7.85 -0.43
N PHE A 53 5.00 7.93 -0.91
CA PHE A 53 4.67 8.26 -2.30
C PHE A 53 4.82 9.75 -2.57
N GLU A 54 4.47 10.60 -1.59
CA GLU A 54 4.74 12.03 -1.61
C GLU A 54 6.26 12.29 -1.67
N THR A 55 7.03 11.63 -0.80
CA THR A 55 8.50 11.75 -0.77
C THR A 55 9.15 11.28 -2.07
N ALA A 56 8.59 10.23 -2.69
CA ALA A 56 9.06 9.70 -3.97
C ALA A 56 8.55 10.50 -5.19
N ALA A 57 7.79 11.59 -4.99
CA ALA A 57 7.14 12.38 -6.03
C ALA A 57 6.42 11.51 -7.09
N SER A 58 5.88 10.38 -6.66
CA SER A 58 5.30 9.32 -7.51
C SER A 58 3.81 9.13 -7.24
N GLU A 59 3.19 10.14 -6.63
CA GLU A 59 1.78 10.17 -6.30
C GLU A 59 0.92 10.03 -7.57
N GLY A 60 -0.14 9.22 -7.50
CA GLY A 60 -1.05 8.99 -8.62
C GLY A 60 -0.49 8.25 -9.84
N SER A 61 0.80 7.87 -9.83
CA SER A 61 1.46 7.25 -11.00
C SER A 61 1.39 5.71 -10.99
N PHE A 62 1.04 5.12 -9.85
CA PHE A 62 1.04 3.68 -9.64
C PHE A 62 -0.25 3.21 -8.99
N ASP A 63 -0.83 2.14 -9.53
CA ASP A 63 -1.83 1.35 -8.83
C ASP A 63 -1.13 0.43 -7.80
N VAL A 64 -1.61 0.50 -6.56
CA VAL A 64 -1.02 -0.19 -5.41
C VAL A 64 -1.99 -1.26 -4.93
N GLN A 65 -1.59 -2.52 -5.07
CA GLN A 65 -2.33 -3.65 -4.53
C GLN A 65 -1.57 -4.27 -3.37
N VAL A 66 -2.17 -4.23 -2.18
CA VAL A 66 -1.54 -4.70 -0.95
C VAL A 66 -2.29 -5.90 -0.40
N ARG A 67 -1.53 -6.91 0.02
CA ARG A 67 -2.02 -8.00 0.88
C ARG A 67 -1.30 -7.95 2.21
N VAL A 68 -2.03 -7.64 3.29
CA VAL A 68 -1.47 -7.52 4.63
C VAL A 68 -2.11 -8.52 5.58
N ARG A 69 -1.30 -9.16 6.43
CA ARG A 69 -1.76 -10.10 7.47
C ARG A 69 -0.93 -9.94 8.74
N GLY A 70 -1.54 -10.30 9.88
CA GLY A 70 -0.90 -10.25 11.20
C GLY A 70 -0.97 -8.87 11.87
N GLY A 71 -0.65 -8.83 13.16
CA GLY A 71 -0.66 -7.59 13.96
C GLY A 71 -2.04 -6.93 14.08
N GLY A 72 -2.03 -5.62 14.33
CA GLY A 72 -3.22 -4.76 14.36
C GLY A 72 -3.09 -3.60 13.37
N LEU A 73 -4.17 -2.84 13.17
CA LEU A 73 -4.26 -1.80 12.12
C LEU A 73 -3.06 -0.84 12.09
N THR A 74 -2.62 -0.33 13.24
CA THR A 74 -1.44 0.57 13.30
C THR A 74 -0.16 -0.10 12.82
N GLY A 75 0.06 -1.36 13.21
CA GLY A 75 1.23 -2.11 12.78
C GLY A 75 1.16 -2.53 11.31
N GLN A 76 -0.04 -2.63 10.76
CA GLN A 76 -0.27 -2.90 9.35
C GLN A 76 -0.03 -1.65 8.51
N ALA A 77 -0.49 -0.47 8.94
CA ALA A 77 -0.24 0.80 8.25
C ALA A 77 1.27 1.08 8.15
N ASP A 78 2.02 0.88 9.24
CA ASP A 78 3.49 1.04 9.26
C ASP A 78 4.25 -0.04 8.47
N ALA A 79 3.59 -1.14 8.09
CA ALA A 79 4.22 -2.21 7.31
C ALA A 79 4.02 -2.03 5.80
N ILE A 80 3.08 -1.17 5.39
CA ILE A 80 2.77 -0.83 3.99
C ILE A 80 3.70 0.30 3.58
#